data_AF-A0A7C6ICD1-F1
#
_entry.id   AF-A0A7C6ICD1-F1
#
_cell.length_a   1.000
_cell.length_b   1.000
_cell.length_c   1.000
_cell.angle_alpha   90.00
_cell.angle_beta   90.00
_cell.angle_gamma   90.00
#
_symmetry.space_group_name_H-M   'P 1'
#
loop_
_entity.id
_entity.type
_entity.pdbx_description
1 polymer ?
#
loop_
_entity_poly.entity_id
_entity_poly.type
_entity_poly.pdbx_seq_one_letter_code
_entity_poly.pdbx_strand_id
1 'polypeptide(L)'
;MALTGRMVAVTLALSVLVSGCAAGGRTPKAFCDTLDKHRVQYETAMAEAQQAVSDGGIAGLFGGATKAVSAITDLQLMWEDLAEVAPDEIAGDVLTIRDDNAELLRKVKDNPTDLLGLAASGLARGMSGSASYERFNAYAIEHCGSSPFGGQ
;
A
#
# COMPACT_ATOMS: atom_id res chain seq x y z
N MET A 1 12.59 39.04 -48.10
CA MET A 1 13.27 37.98 -47.31
C MET A 1 12.26 37.48 -46.30
N ALA A 2 11.66 36.32 -46.54
CA ALA A 2 10.61 35.74 -45.70
C ALA A 2 11.25 34.66 -44.81
N LEU A 3 11.09 34.79 -43.49
CA LEU A 3 11.48 33.77 -42.51
C LEU A 3 10.36 32.74 -42.42
N THR A 4 10.56 31.58 -43.05
CA THR A 4 9.68 30.42 -42.94
C THR A 4 9.94 29.68 -41.62
N GLY A 5 9.05 29.87 -40.65
CA GLY A 5 9.03 29.11 -39.40
C GLY A 5 8.67 27.65 -39.67
N ARG A 6 9.59 26.72 -39.34
CA ARG A 6 9.32 25.28 -39.33
C ARG A 6 8.66 24.91 -38.00
N MET A 7 7.33 24.87 -37.97
CA MET A 7 6.60 24.15 -36.92
C MET A 7 6.84 22.65 -37.11
N VAL A 8 7.62 22.05 -36.21
CA VAL A 8 7.74 20.60 -36.11
C VAL A 8 6.51 20.11 -35.34
N ALA A 9 5.52 19.61 -36.06
CA ALA A 9 4.36 18.95 -35.49
C ALA A 9 4.78 17.59 -34.93
N VAL A 10 4.94 17.50 -33.61
CA VAL A 10 5.15 16.22 -32.91
C VAL A 10 3.80 15.50 -32.86
N THR A 11 3.60 14.54 -33.77
CA THR A 11 2.42 13.68 -33.79
C THR A 11 2.61 12.60 -32.73
N LEU A 12 2.02 12.77 -31.54
CA LEU A 12 1.90 11.71 -30.54
C LEU A 12 0.88 10.68 -31.05
N ALA A 13 1.36 9.70 -31.81
CA ALA A 13 0.63 8.49 -32.13
C ALA A 13 1.29 7.35 -31.38
N LEU A 14 0.71 6.93 -30.25
CA LEU A 14 1.09 5.68 -29.59
C LEU A 14 -0.16 4.92 -29.12
N SER A 15 -0.67 4.12 -30.05
CA SER A 15 -1.06 2.72 -29.89
C SER A 15 -1.98 2.34 -28.72
N VAL A 16 -3.29 2.54 -28.92
CA VAL A 16 -4.35 1.87 -28.16
C VAL A 16 -4.48 0.42 -28.64
N LEU A 17 -3.66 -0.50 -28.13
CA LEU A 17 -3.79 -1.93 -28.38
C LEU A 17 -3.23 -2.75 -27.22
N VAL A 18 -4.07 -3.08 -26.22
CA VAL A 18 -4.28 -4.46 -25.74
C VAL A 18 -5.70 -4.54 -25.16
N SER A 19 -6.65 -5.00 -25.97
CA SER A 19 -7.90 -5.60 -25.52
C SER A 19 -7.59 -6.97 -24.89
N GLY A 20 -7.05 -6.93 -23.68
CA GLY A 20 -6.87 -8.09 -22.81
C GLY A 20 -8.13 -8.25 -21.97
N CYS A 21 -8.70 -9.45 -21.99
CA CYS A 21 -9.86 -9.82 -21.19
C CYS A 21 -9.48 -9.80 -19.70
N ALA A 22 -9.42 -8.62 -19.07
CA ALA A 22 -9.34 -8.51 -17.62
C ALA A 22 -10.70 -8.97 -17.09
N ALA A 23 -10.77 -10.25 -16.70
CA ALA A 23 -11.92 -10.83 -16.04
C ALA A 23 -12.21 -10.03 -14.76
N GLY A 24 -13.12 -9.06 -14.87
CA GLY A 24 -14.08 -8.67 -13.84
C GLY A 24 -13.62 -7.95 -12.57
N GLY A 25 -12.36 -7.52 -12.40
CA GLY A 25 -12.00 -6.82 -11.15
C GLY A 25 -10.66 -6.08 -11.09
N ARG A 26 -9.72 -6.34 -12.00
CA ARG A 26 -8.37 -5.75 -11.96
C ARG A 26 -8.31 -4.41 -12.68
N THR A 27 -8.72 -3.34 -12.01
CA THR A 27 -8.80 -1.99 -12.59
C THR A 27 -8.18 -0.95 -11.65
N PRO A 28 -7.66 0.18 -12.17
CA PRO A 28 -7.15 1.26 -11.31
C PRO A 28 -8.21 1.73 -10.31
N LYS A 29 -9.47 1.80 -10.75
CA LYS A 29 -10.59 2.15 -9.86
C LYS A 29 -10.76 1.14 -8.71
N ALA A 30 -10.81 -0.15 -9.01
CA ALA A 30 -11.00 -1.17 -7.97
C ALA A 30 -9.80 -1.21 -7.00
N PHE A 31 -8.59 -1.00 -7.51
CA PHE A 31 -7.39 -0.83 -6.70
C PHE A 31 -7.50 0.38 -5.78
N CYS A 32 -7.85 1.56 -6.28
CA CYS A 32 -7.98 2.76 -5.46
C CYS A 32 -9.12 2.66 -4.44
N ASP A 33 -10.29 2.13 -4.81
CA ASP A 33 -11.42 1.91 -3.90
C ASP A 33 -11.01 0.96 -2.75
N THR A 34 -10.23 -0.08 -3.07
CA THR A 34 -9.70 -1.03 -2.08
C THR A 34 -8.67 -0.38 -1.17
N LEU A 35 -7.74 0.39 -1.74
CA LEU A 35 -6.72 1.11 -0.98
C LEU A 35 -7.35 2.11 0.00
N ASP A 36 -8.36 2.86 -0.45
CA ASP A 36 -9.06 3.85 0.36
C ASP A 36 -9.85 3.20 1.51
N LYS A 37 -10.56 2.11 1.23
CA LYS A 37 -11.26 1.30 2.25
C LYS A 37 -10.34 0.96 3.43
N HIS A 38 -9.15 0.43 3.13
CA HIS A 38 -8.18 0.01 4.15
C HIS A 38 -7.49 1.20 4.82
N ARG A 39 -7.22 2.29 4.09
CA ARG A 39 -6.70 3.53 4.68
C ARG A 39 -7.63 4.09 5.75
N VAL A 40 -8.93 4.20 5.44
CA VAL A 40 -9.94 4.71 6.39
C VAL A 40 -10.01 3.85 7.64
N GLN A 41 -9.92 2.52 7.48
CA GLN A 41 -9.88 1.58 8.61
C GLN A 41 -8.63 1.79 9.48
N TYR A 42 -7.46 1.94 8.86
CA TYR A 42 -6.21 2.20 9.57
C TYR A 42 -6.24 3.54 10.32
N GLU A 43 -6.64 4.63 9.67
CA GLU A 43 -6.73 5.96 10.28
C GLU A 43 -7.69 5.96 11.47
N THR A 44 -8.83 5.29 11.35
CA THR A 44 -9.80 5.11 12.44
C THR A 44 -9.18 4.32 13.60
N ALA A 45 -8.52 3.19 13.32
CA ALA A 45 -7.88 2.37 14.34
C ALA A 45 -6.75 3.11 15.08
N MET A 46 -5.99 3.95 14.37
CA MET A 46 -4.92 4.76 14.96
C MET A 46 -5.48 5.90 15.82
N ALA A 47 -6.56 6.56 15.40
CA ALA A 47 -7.24 7.56 16.22
C ALA A 47 -7.76 6.96 17.54
N GLU A 48 -8.39 5.77 17.48
CA GLU A 48 -8.83 5.05 18.68
C GLU A 48 -7.66 4.63 19.58
N ALA A 49 -6.57 4.13 18.99
CA ALA A 49 -5.38 3.73 19.75
C ALA A 49 -4.74 4.91 20.46
N GLN A 50 -4.66 6.07 19.79
CA GLN A 50 -4.17 7.31 20.38
C GLN A 50 -5.04 7.74 21.56
N GLN A 51 -6.37 7.67 21.42
CA GLN A 51 -7.29 7.97 22.51
C GLN A 51 -7.09 7.04 23.71
N ALA A 52 -6.95 5.73 23.48
CA ALA A 52 -6.70 4.75 24.53
C ALA A 52 -5.36 4.95 25.26
N VAL A 53 -4.32 5.43 24.56
CA VAL A 53 -3.05 5.82 25.18
C VAL A 53 -3.22 7.09 26.02
N SER A 54 -3.96 8.07 25.51
CA SER A 54 -4.25 9.32 26.23
C SER A 54 -5.06 9.09 27.52
N ASP A 55 -5.94 8.09 27.55
CA ASP A 55 -6.73 7.72 28.74
C ASP A 55 -5.87 7.08 29.86
N GLY A 56 -4.67 6.59 29.53
CA GLY A 56 -3.62 6.19 30.49
C GLY A 56 -3.79 4.82 31.16
N GLY A 57 -2.75 4.41 31.92
CA GLY A 57 -2.73 3.17 32.72
C GLY A 57 -2.19 1.92 32.02
N ILE A 58 -2.07 0.83 32.79
CA ILE A 58 -1.59 -0.48 32.29
C ILE A 58 -2.48 -1.01 31.16
N ALA A 59 -3.79 -0.72 31.21
CA ALA A 59 -4.72 -1.07 30.13
C ALA A 59 -4.36 -0.42 28.79
N GLY A 60 -3.87 0.83 28.78
CA GLY A 60 -3.40 1.51 27.57
C GLY A 60 -2.14 0.88 26.98
N LEU A 61 -1.24 0.35 27.82
CA LEU A 61 -0.04 -0.35 27.38
C LEU A 61 -0.36 -1.71 26.73
N PHE A 62 -1.20 -2.53 27.37
CA PHE A 62 -1.66 -3.81 26.79
C PHE A 62 -2.58 -3.60 25.58
N GLY A 63 -3.39 -2.53 25.60
CA GLY A 63 -4.19 -2.09 24.45
C GLY A 63 -3.31 -1.72 23.26
N GLY A 64 -2.22 -0.98 23.48
CA GLY A 64 -1.25 -0.62 22.44
C GLY A 64 -0.59 -1.83 21.77
N ALA A 65 -0.16 -2.84 22.55
CA ALA A 65 0.41 -4.07 21.99
C ALA A 65 -0.60 -4.86 21.15
N THR A 66 -1.85 -4.99 21.63
CA THR A 66 -2.93 -5.69 20.92
C THR A 66 -3.30 -4.96 19.63
N LYS A 67 -3.35 -3.62 19.66
CA LYS A 67 -3.61 -2.77 18.49
C LYS A 67 -2.47 -2.86 17.48
N ALA A 68 -1.21 -2.95 17.90
CA ALA A 68 -0.08 -3.16 16.99
C ALA A 68 -0.18 -4.50 16.24
N VAL A 69 -0.51 -5.60 16.93
CA VAL A 69 -0.73 -6.91 16.30
C VAL A 69 -1.90 -6.86 15.30
N SER A 70 -2.98 -6.16 15.68
CA SER A 70 -4.15 -5.98 14.83
C SER A 70 -3.79 -5.20 13.57
N ALA A 71 -3.06 -4.08 13.69
CA ALA A 71 -2.63 -3.26 12.56
C ALA A 71 -1.77 -4.03 11.54
N ILE A 72 -0.87 -4.91 12.00
CA ILE A 72 -0.08 -5.76 11.09
C ILE A 72 -0.98 -6.77 10.37
N THR A 73 -1.99 -7.29 11.06
CA THR A 73 -2.96 -8.23 10.47
C THR A 73 -3.87 -7.53 9.47
N ASP A 74 -4.37 -6.35 9.80
CA ASP A 74 -5.21 -5.52 8.92
C ASP A 74 -4.44 -5.10 7.67
N LEU A 75 -3.16 -4.75 7.84
CA LEU A 75 -2.28 -4.47 6.72
C LEU A 75 -2.11 -5.68 5.79
N GLN A 76 -1.97 -6.88 6.35
CA GLN A 76 -1.91 -8.10 5.55
C GLN A 76 -3.19 -8.32 4.75
N LEU A 77 -4.36 -8.07 5.35
CA LEU A 77 -5.66 -8.14 4.66
C LEU A 77 -5.76 -7.13 3.52
N MET A 78 -5.21 -5.92 3.70
CA MET A 78 -5.12 -4.94 2.62
C MET A 78 -4.33 -5.49 1.43
N TRP A 79 -3.17 -6.10 1.67
CA TRP A 79 -2.36 -6.67 0.60
C TRP A 79 -3.04 -7.84 -0.11
N GLU A 80 -3.80 -8.65 0.62
CA GLU A 80 -4.62 -9.73 0.05
C GLU A 80 -5.71 -9.18 -0.86
N ASP A 81 -6.51 -8.22 -0.39
CA ASP A 81 -7.56 -7.58 -1.20
C ASP A 81 -6.96 -6.89 -2.44
N LEU A 82 -5.87 -6.13 -2.28
CA LEU A 82 -5.21 -5.45 -3.40
C LEU A 82 -4.66 -6.46 -4.42
N ALA A 83 -4.16 -7.62 -3.98
CA ALA A 83 -3.66 -8.64 -4.90
C ALA A 83 -4.74 -9.17 -5.84
N GLU A 84 -6.02 -9.14 -5.44
CA GLU A 84 -7.16 -9.55 -6.27
C GLU A 84 -7.52 -8.51 -7.34
N VAL A 85 -7.37 -7.22 -7.03
CA VAL A 85 -7.86 -6.11 -7.86
C VAL A 85 -6.76 -5.26 -8.52
N ALA A 86 -5.49 -5.50 -8.20
CA ALA A 86 -4.37 -4.75 -8.77
C ALA A 86 -4.28 -4.92 -10.29
N PRO A 87 -4.25 -3.84 -11.08
CA PRO A 87 -4.02 -3.91 -12.53
C PRO A 87 -2.74 -4.67 -12.88
N ASP A 88 -2.70 -5.27 -14.07
CA ASP A 88 -1.61 -6.15 -14.49
C ASP A 88 -0.22 -5.49 -14.39
N GLU A 89 -0.16 -4.16 -14.58
CA GLU A 89 1.08 -3.37 -14.49
C GLU A 89 1.70 -3.32 -13.09
N ILE A 90 0.90 -3.44 -12.03
CA ILE A 90 1.35 -3.40 -10.62
C ILE A 90 1.06 -4.71 -9.86
N ALA A 91 0.37 -5.66 -10.49
CA ALA A 91 -0.03 -6.94 -9.89
C ALA A 91 1.15 -7.70 -9.28
N GLY A 92 2.27 -7.79 -9.99
CA GLY A 92 3.47 -8.49 -9.51
C GLY A 92 4.08 -7.83 -8.28
N ASP A 93 4.05 -6.51 -8.21
CA ASP A 93 4.58 -5.74 -7.07
C ASP A 93 3.70 -5.95 -5.83
N VAL A 94 2.38 -5.86 -6.00
CA VAL A 94 1.41 -6.11 -4.93
C VAL A 94 1.53 -7.55 -4.39
N LEU A 95 1.69 -8.54 -5.28
CA LEU A 95 1.91 -9.94 -4.87
C LEU A 95 3.21 -10.11 -4.06
N THR A 96 4.30 -9.49 -4.51
CA THR A 96 5.58 -9.51 -3.80
C THR A 96 5.44 -8.92 -2.40
N ILE A 97 4.81 -7.75 -2.30
CA ILE A 97 4.59 -7.07 -1.02
C ILE A 97 3.71 -7.92 -0.09
N ARG A 98 2.64 -8.51 -0.61
CA ARG A 98 1.77 -9.42 0.16
C ARG A 98 2.56 -10.58 0.76
N ASP A 99 3.41 -11.20 -0.05
CA ASP A 99 4.15 -12.40 0.36
C ASP A 99 5.25 -12.05 1.37
N ASP A 100 5.97 -10.93 1.18
CA ASP A 100 6.96 -10.41 2.12
C ASP A 100 6.35 -10.10 3.48
N ASN A 101 5.17 -9.44 3.50
CA ASN A 101 4.46 -9.12 4.74
C ASN A 101 3.86 -10.37 5.41
N ALA A 102 3.38 -11.34 4.63
CA ALA A 102 2.89 -12.61 5.17
C ALA A 102 4.02 -13.38 5.87
N GLU A 103 5.23 -13.39 5.29
CA GLU A 103 6.41 -14.01 5.89
C GLU A 103 6.82 -13.27 7.17
N LEU A 104 6.82 -11.93 7.16
CA LEU A 104 7.08 -11.12 8.35
C LEU A 104 6.08 -11.44 9.46
N LEU A 105 4.77 -11.44 9.17
CA LEU A 105 3.73 -11.75 10.13
C LEU A 105 3.88 -13.16 10.70
N ARG A 106 4.28 -14.13 9.88
CA ARG A 106 4.61 -15.49 10.33
C ARG A 106 5.77 -15.50 11.34
N LYS A 107 6.88 -14.83 11.04
CA LYS A 107 8.05 -14.73 11.93
C LYS A 107 7.69 -14.06 13.26
N VAL A 108 6.82 -13.05 13.20
CA VAL A 108 6.30 -12.33 14.36
C VAL A 108 5.41 -13.24 15.23
N LYS A 109 4.52 -14.04 14.63
CA LYS A 109 3.70 -15.03 15.35
C LYS A 109 4.55 -16.12 16.00
N ASP A 110 5.61 -16.56 15.33
CA ASP A 110 6.52 -17.59 15.82
C ASP A 110 7.46 -17.06 16.94
N ASN A 111 7.58 -15.73 17.12
CA ASN A 111 8.45 -15.11 18.13
C ASN A 111 7.81 -13.86 18.77
N PRO A 112 6.82 -14.04 19.67
CA PRO A 112 5.98 -12.95 20.17
C PRO A 112 6.68 -11.99 21.14
N THR A 113 7.87 -12.33 21.65
CA THR A 113 8.61 -11.46 22.59
C THR A 113 9.29 -10.27 21.92
N ASP A 114 9.44 -10.31 20.59
CA ASP A 114 10.12 -9.27 19.80
C ASP A 114 9.16 -8.56 18.82
N LEU A 115 7.85 -8.75 19.04
CA LEU A 115 6.74 -8.36 18.16
C LEU A 115 6.81 -6.89 17.70
N LEU A 116 6.97 -5.97 18.65
CA LEU A 116 7.01 -4.52 18.37
C LEU A 116 8.32 -4.10 17.69
N GLY A 117 9.45 -4.70 18.08
CA GLY A 117 10.76 -4.40 17.49
C GLY A 117 10.88 -4.93 16.06
N LEU A 118 10.42 -6.16 15.82
CA LEU A 118 10.41 -6.80 14.51
C LEU A 118 9.37 -6.19 13.57
N ALA A 119 8.17 -5.84 14.07
CA ALA A 119 7.17 -5.18 13.26
C ALA A 119 7.62 -3.78 12.85
N ALA A 120 8.06 -2.94 13.79
CA ALA A 120 8.52 -1.59 13.49
C ALA A 120 9.74 -1.59 12.55
N SER A 121 10.70 -2.48 12.77
CA SER A 121 11.89 -2.59 11.91
C SER A 121 11.63 -3.31 10.59
N GLY A 122 10.67 -4.23 10.52
CA GLY A 122 10.30 -4.99 9.32
C GLY A 122 9.46 -4.15 8.37
N LEU A 123 8.44 -3.46 8.88
CA LEU A 123 7.67 -2.47 8.12
C LEU A 123 8.54 -1.34 7.60
N ALA A 124 9.38 -0.75 8.46
CA ALA A 124 10.29 0.30 8.03
C ALA A 124 11.22 -0.16 6.90
N ARG A 125 11.83 -1.36 7.00
CA ARG A 125 12.71 -1.91 5.96
C ARG A 125 11.98 -2.32 4.69
N GLY A 126 10.78 -2.88 4.82
CA GLY A 126 9.94 -3.25 3.69
C GLY A 126 9.52 -2.03 2.89
N MET A 127 8.95 -1.03 3.57
CA MET A 127 8.44 0.20 2.97
C MET A 127 9.53 1.10 2.39
N SER A 128 10.74 1.13 2.97
CA SER A 128 11.81 2.05 2.56
C SER A 128 12.90 1.41 1.68
N GLY A 129 12.82 0.11 1.38
CA GLY A 129 13.96 -0.63 0.83
C GLY A 129 13.68 -1.55 -0.36
N SER A 130 12.41 -1.71 -0.77
CA SER A 130 12.04 -2.60 -1.87
C SER A 130 11.53 -1.81 -3.08
N ALA A 131 12.02 -2.17 -4.27
CA ALA A 131 11.58 -1.55 -5.53
C ALA A 131 10.08 -1.80 -5.82
N SER A 132 9.50 -2.85 -5.25
CA SER A 132 8.06 -3.14 -5.36
C SER A 132 7.23 -2.12 -4.57
N TYR A 133 7.67 -1.74 -3.36
CA TYR A 133 7.02 -0.68 -2.60
C TYR A 133 7.14 0.68 -3.29
N GLU A 134 8.29 0.99 -3.89
CA GLU A 134 8.48 2.23 -4.66
C GLU A 134 7.52 2.32 -5.84
N ARG A 135 7.41 1.24 -6.64
CA ARG A 135 6.47 1.18 -7.76
C ARG A 135 5.01 1.23 -7.31
N PHE A 136 4.67 0.52 -6.24
CA PHE A 136 3.34 0.56 -5.65
C PHE A 136 2.96 1.98 -5.19
N ASN A 137 3.87 2.67 -4.50
CA ASN A 137 3.63 4.04 -4.05
C ASN A 137 3.51 5.02 -5.23
N ALA A 138 4.37 4.90 -6.24
CA ALA A 138 4.26 5.71 -7.46
C ALA A 138 2.91 5.49 -8.16
N TYR A 139 2.48 4.23 -8.27
CA TYR A 139 1.19 3.87 -8.84
C TYR A 139 0.02 4.47 -8.05
N ALA A 140 0.03 4.35 -6.72
CA ALA A 140 -1.00 4.91 -5.86
C ALA A 140 -1.07 6.45 -5.95
N ILE A 141 0.08 7.12 -6.04
CA ILE A 141 0.15 8.57 -6.23
C ILE A 141 -0.44 8.96 -7.59
N GLU A 142 -0.04 8.28 -8.67
CA GLU A 142 -0.47 8.58 -10.03
C GLU A 142 -1.97 8.34 -10.24
N HIS A 143 -2.51 7.24 -9.72
CA HIS A 143 -3.87 6.80 -10.02
C HIS A 143 -4.89 7.09 -8.92
N CYS A 144 -4.47 7.11 -7.64
CA CYS A 144 -5.35 7.30 -6.49
C CYS A 144 -5.16 8.67 -5.81
N GLY A 145 -4.14 9.45 -6.20
CA GLY A 145 -3.90 10.79 -5.68
C GLY A 145 -3.36 10.83 -4.25
N SER A 146 -2.90 9.71 -3.68
CA SER A 146 -2.33 9.67 -2.33
C SER A 146 -1.32 8.53 -2.14
N SER A 147 -0.36 8.74 -1.24
CA SER A 147 0.53 7.68 -0.74
C SER A 147 -0.13 6.98 0.46
N PRO A 148 -0.30 5.64 0.43
CA PRO A 148 -0.99 4.90 1.50
C PRO A 148 -0.20 4.76 2.80
N PHE A 149 1.12 4.98 2.80
CA PHE A 149 1.97 4.87 4.00
C PHE A 149 2.77 6.13 4.34
N GLY A 150 2.38 7.27 3.75
CA GLY A 150 2.95 8.57 4.08
C GLY A 150 4.12 8.98 3.20
N GLY A 151 4.03 10.24 2.80
CA GLY A 151 4.99 11.03 2.03
C GLY A 151 4.22 12.24 1.52
N GLN A 152 4.28 13.35 2.24
CA GLN A 152 4.00 14.66 1.64
C GLN A 152 5.18 15.06 0.76
#